data_AF-A0ABD0S9N5-F1
#
_entry.id   AF-A0ABD0S9N5-F1
#
_cell.length_a   1.000
_cell.length_b   1.000
_cell.length_c   1.000
_cell.angle_alpha   90.00
_cell.angle_beta   90.00
_cell.angle_gamma   90.00
#
_symmetry.space_group_name_H-M   'P 1'
#
loop_
_entity.id
_entity.type
_entity.pdbx_description
1 polymer ?
#
loop_
_entity_poly.entity_id
_entity_poly.type
_entity_poly.pdbx_seq_one_letter_code
_entity_poly.pdbx_strand_id
1 'polypeptide(L)'
;MDFEEMYQVLKGASGKDGASYTEIKRWFKECKIIDGLILNDHLFDHSYERIAPNREDLSMTQFVQFIGILAREAKREVKTFFERFKTVQKDIIDEIQRRHREKGTRYE
;
A
#
# COMPACT_ATOMS: atom_id res chain seq x y z
N MET A 1 -7.42 -9.69 -7.96
CA MET A 1 -6.52 -9.09 -6.96
C MET A 1 -5.68 -10.12 -6.27
N ASP A 2 -4.43 -10.06 -6.67
CA ASP A 2 -3.26 -10.76 -6.14
C ASP A 2 -2.24 -9.71 -5.67
N PHE A 3 -1.03 -10.16 -5.34
CA PHE A 3 0.06 -9.27 -4.92
C PHE A 3 0.46 -8.25 -5.98
N GLU A 4 0.50 -8.67 -7.25
CA GLU A 4 0.98 -7.84 -8.34
C GLU A 4 0.01 -6.70 -8.59
N GLU A 5 -1.28 -7.01 -8.67
CA GLU A 5 -2.32 -5.99 -8.85
C GLU A 5 -2.31 -4.97 -7.70
N MET A 6 -2.23 -5.44 -6.45
CA MET A 6 -2.16 -4.55 -5.28
C MET A 6 -0.90 -3.68 -5.29
N TYR A 7 0.25 -4.25 -5.65
CA TYR A 7 1.50 -3.52 -5.78
C TYR A 7 1.45 -2.46 -6.87
N GLN A 8 0.95 -2.80 -8.06
CA GLN A 8 0.89 -1.85 -9.18
C GLN A 8 -0.03 -0.67 -8.87
N VAL A 9 -1.15 -0.90 -8.18
CA VAL A 9 -2.05 0.16 -7.72
C VAL A 9 -1.34 1.09 -6.74
N LEU A 10 -0.63 0.54 -5.74
CA LEU A 10 0.10 1.33 -4.74
C LEU A 10 1.33 2.06 -5.31
N LYS A 11 2.04 1.43 -6.24
CA LYS A 11 3.12 2.05 -7.01
C LYS A 11 2.59 3.21 -7.85
N GLY A 12 1.47 3.00 -8.56
CA GLY A 12 0.79 4.06 -9.31
C GLY A 12 0.38 5.23 -8.44
N ALA A 13 -0.17 4.97 -7.25
CA ALA A 13 -0.50 6.00 -6.26
C ALA A 13 0.72 6.80 -5.79
N SER A 14 1.86 6.13 -5.67
CA SER A 14 3.14 6.73 -5.26
C SER A 14 3.72 7.67 -6.30
N GLY A 15 3.44 7.45 -7.60
CA GLY A 15 4.02 8.25 -8.68
C GLY A 15 5.55 8.13 -8.78
N LYS A 16 6.09 6.99 -8.35
CA LYS A 16 7.52 6.67 -8.27
C LYS A 16 7.82 5.28 -8.83
N ASP A 17 9.09 4.90 -8.83
CA ASP A 17 9.55 3.59 -9.33
C ASP A 17 9.12 2.40 -8.43
N GLY A 18 8.83 2.66 -7.16
CA GLY A 18 8.32 1.70 -6.18
C GLY A 18 7.09 2.17 -5.42
N ALA A 19 6.57 1.31 -4.55
CA ALA A 19 5.44 1.63 -3.69
C ALA A 19 5.94 2.32 -2.40
N SER A 20 5.58 3.58 -2.21
CA SER A 20 6.10 4.44 -1.14
C SER A 20 5.45 4.16 0.20
N TYR A 21 6.24 4.28 1.28
CA TYR A 21 5.76 4.15 2.65
C TYR A 21 4.48 4.94 2.92
N THR A 22 4.45 6.21 2.50
CA THR A 22 3.33 7.12 2.76
C THR A 22 2.04 6.65 2.11
N GLU A 23 2.08 6.26 0.83
CA GLU A 23 0.88 5.79 0.13
C GLU A 23 0.44 4.41 0.62
N ILE A 24 1.38 3.48 0.87
CA ILE A 24 1.03 2.17 1.45
C ILE A 24 0.35 2.36 2.81
N LYS A 25 0.94 3.14 3.72
CA LYS A 25 0.38 3.37 5.05
C LYS A 25 -0.99 4.04 5.00
N ARG A 26 -1.14 5.05 4.13
CA ARG A 26 -2.42 5.74 3.92
C ARG A 26 -3.50 4.77 3.50
N TRP A 27 -3.28 4.02 2.42
CA TRP A 27 -4.31 3.12 1.89
C TRP A 27 -4.59 1.94 2.81
N PHE A 28 -3.61 1.49 3.59
CA PHE A 28 -3.82 0.49 4.63
C PHE A 28 -4.72 1.00 5.78
N LYS A 29 -4.66 2.29 6.11
CA LYS A 29 -5.59 2.92 7.05
C LYS A 29 -6.99 3.05 6.45
N GLU A 30 -7.09 3.49 5.19
CA GLU A 30 -8.38 3.66 4.51
C GLU A 30 -9.14 2.34 4.40
N CYS A 31 -8.46 1.24 4.05
CA CYS A 31 -9.07 -0.09 3.99
C CYS A 31 -9.18 -0.81 5.35
N LYS A 32 -8.94 -0.12 6.47
CA LYS A 32 -9.04 -0.66 7.84
C LYS A 32 -8.15 -1.88 8.09
N ILE A 33 -6.99 -1.93 7.46
CA ILE A 33 -5.92 -2.88 7.82
C ILE A 33 -5.12 -2.32 9.00
N ILE A 34 -4.82 -1.03 8.99
CA ILE A 34 -4.25 -0.32 10.15
C ILE A 34 -5.40 0.38 10.87
N ASP A 35 -6.02 -0.32 11.81
CA ASP A 35 -7.17 0.16 12.59
C ASP A 35 -7.04 -0.13 14.10
N GLY A 36 -5.92 -0.75 14.52
CA GLY A 36 -5.69 -1.21 15.89
C GLY A 36 -6.32 -2.56 16.23
N LEU A 37 -7.20 -3.11 15.38
CA LEU A 37 -7.81 -4.43 15.55
C LEU A 37 -7.09 -5.51 14.72
N ILE A 38 -6.71 -5.19 13.49
CA ILE A 38 -5.92 -6.06 12.61
C ILE A 38 -4.43 -5.76 12.82
N LEU A 39 -4.08 -4.49 12.71
CA LEU A 39 -2.70 -4.02 12.76
C LEU A 39 -2.69 -2.63 13.38
N ASN A 40 -1.68 -2.34 14.20
CA ASN A 40 -1.48 -0.99 14.74
C ASN A 40 -0.36 -0.27 13.97
N ASP A 41 -0.32 1.06 14.08
CA ASP A 41 0.68 1.90 13.43
C ASP A 41 2.12 1.46 13.73
N HIS A 42 2.41 1.13 14.99
CA HIS A 42 3.76 0.76 15.42
C HIS A 42 4.26 -0.51 14.73
N LEU A 43 3.43 -1.55 14.66
CA LEU A 43 3.78 -2.82 14.05
C LEU A 43 3.92 -2.69 12.53
N PHE A 44 3.09 -1.86 11.90
CA PHE A 44 3.24 -1.52 10.48
C PHE A 44 4.61 -0.85 10.24
N ASP A 45 4.91 0.21 10.99
CA ASP A 45 6.13 1.00 10.83
C ASP A 45 7.38 0.16 11.05
N HIS A 46 7.40 -0.61 12.13
CA HIS A 46 8.51 -1.49 12.46
C HIS A 46 8.70 -2.59 11.40
N SER A 47 7.61 -3.18 10.89
CA SER A 47 7.70 -4.21 9.84
C SER A 47 8.19 -3.64 8.52
N TYR A 48 7.82 -2.39 8.21
CA TYR A 48 8.26 -1.71 7.00
C TYR A 48 9.76 -1.41 7.07
N GLU A 49 10.23 -0.79 8.16
CA GLU A 49 11.63 -0.39 8.33
C GLU A 49 12.59 -1.59 8.37
N ARG A 50 12.10 -2.78 8.74
CA ARG A 50 12.87 -4.04 8.63
C ARG A 50 13.14 -4.48 7.19
N ILE A 51 12.28 -4.11 6.25
CA ILE A 51 12.39 -4.49 4.83
C ILE A 51 13.04 -3.38 4.00
N ALA A 52 12.72 -2.12 4.33
CA ALA A 52 13.24 -0.93 3.68
C ALA A 52 13.63 0.10 4.74
N PRO A 53 14.90 0.05 5.21
CA PRO A 53 15.43 1.05 6.14
C PRO A 53 15.24 2.47 5.60
N ASN A 54 15.11 3.45 6.49
CA ASN A 54 14.84 4.86 6.13
C ASN A 54 13.55 5.09 5.33
N ARG A 55 12.64 4.10 5.32
CA ARG A 55 11.34 4.15 4.62
C ARG A 55 11.47 4.36 3.11
N GLU A 56 12.50 3.74 2.52
CA GLU A 56 12.67 3.66 1.07
C GLU A 56 11.45 3.02 0.39
N ASP A 57 11.23 3.32 -0.89
CA ASP A 57 10.11 2.77 -1.64
C ASP A 57 10.30 1.26 -1.83
N LEU A 58 9.23 0.47 -1.68
CA LEU A 58 9.31 -0.98 -1.84
C LEU A 58 9.32 -1.36 -3.32
N SER A 59 10.26 -2.24 -3.69
CA SER A 59 10.14 -3.06 -4.90
C SER A 59 9.04 -4.11 -4.75
N MET A 60 8.62 -4.74 -5.85
CA MET A 60 7.61 -5.81 -5.83
C MET A 60 7.99 -6.96 -4.88
N THR A 61 9.25 -7.41 -4.91
CA THR A 61 9.74 -8.48 -4.04
C THR A 61 9.67 -8.08 -2.56
N GLN A 62 10.12 -6.88 -2.23
CA GLN A 62 10.05 -6.35 -0.86
C GLN A 62 8.60 -6.16 -0.40
N PHE A 63 7.71 -5.74 -1.30
CA PHE A 63 6.29 -5.62 -1.00
C PHE A 63 5.66 -6.98 -0.66
N VAL A 64 5.92 -8.03 -1.45
CA VAL A 64 5.43 -9.39 -1.15
C VAL A 64 5.94 -9.88 0.21
N GLN A 65 7.23 -9.67 0.50
CA GLN A 65 7.82 -10.00 1.81
C GLN A 65 7.14 -9.22 2.94
N PHE A 66 6.91 -7.92 2.74
CA PHE A 66 6.26 -7.05 3.70
C PHE A 66 4.85 -7.52 4.05
N ILE A 67 4.00 -7.81 3.05
CA ILE A 67 2.65 -8.35 3.31
C ILE A 67 2.72 -9.70 4.05
N GLY A 68 3.69 -10.56 3.70
CA GLY A 68 3.89 -11.83 4.40
C GLY A 68 4.24 -11.65 5.89
N ILE A 69 5.07 -10.65 6.22
CA ILE A 69 5.37 -10.28 7.61
C ILE A 69 4.11 -9.77 8.30
N LEU A 70 3.39 -8.81 7.69
CA LEU A 70 2.19 -8.25 8.29
C LEU A 70 1.12 -9.32 8.56
N ALA A 71 0.92 -10.25 7.63
CA ALA A 71 -0.02 -11.36 7.79
C ALA A 71 0.37 -12.26 8.98
N ARG A 72 1.66 -12.58 9.11
CA ARG A 72 2.19 -13.37 10.24
C ARG A 72 1.99 -12.65 11.57
N GLU A 73 2.39 -11.40 11.66
CA GLU A 73 2.32 -10.59 12.89
C GLU A 73 0.86 -10.36 13.32
N ALA A 74 -0.04 -10.10 12.37
CA ALA A 74 -1.47 -9.94 12.62
C ALA A 74 -2.20 -11.27 12.90
N LYS A 75 -1.53 -12.42 12.72
CA LYS A 75 -2.13 -13.77 12.74
C LYS A 75 -3.36 -13.85 11.81
N ARG A 76 -3.23 -13.27 10.62
CA ARG A 76 -4.27 -13.26 9.59
C ARG A 76 -3.76 -13.90 8.31
N GLU A 77 -4.69 -14.42 7.51
CA GLU A 77 -4.36 -14.86 6.17
C GLU A 77 -4.08 -13.64 5.27
N VAL A 78 -3.11 -13.76 4.38
CA VAL A 78 -2.83 -12.74 3.34
C VAL A 78 -4.10 -12.36 2.59
N LYS A 79 -5.00 -13.33 2.34
CA LYS A 79 -6.28 -13.13 1.67
C LYS A 79 -7.13 -12.04 2.32
N THR A 80 -7.08 -11.89 3.65
CA THR A 80 -7.79 -10.83 4.38
C THR A 80 -7.33 -9.44 3.94
N PHE A 81 -6.04 -9.25 3.70
CA PHE A 81 -5.49 -7.97 3.24
C PHE A 81 -5.99 -7.64 1.83
N PHE A 82 -6.02 -8.64 0.94
CA PHE A 82 -6.56 -8.46 -0.41
C PHE A 82 -8.07 -8.15 -0.40
N GLU A 83 -8.86 -8.84 0.40
CA GLU A 83 -10.30 -8.59 0.49
C GLU A 83 -10.58 -7.17 0.99
N ARG A 84 -9.83 -6.70 2.00
CA ARG A 84 -9.92 -5.33 2.49
C ARG A 84 -9.50 -4.33 1.42
N PHE A 85 -8.36 -4.55 0.77
CA PHE A 85 -7.84 -3.59 -0.20
C PHE A 85 -8.73 -3.47 -1.45
N LYS A 86 -9.42 -4.53 -1.88
CA LYS A 86 -10.43 -4.46 -2.95
C LYS A 86 -11.53 -3.44 -2.67
N THR A 87 -11.87 -3.20 -1.41
CA THR A 87 -12.93 -2.24 -1.05
C THR A 87 -12.57 -0.79 -1.36
N VAL A 88 -11.28 -0.46 -1.42
CA VAL A 88 -10.79 0.90 -1.69
C VAL A 88 -10.11 1.02 -3.06
N GLN A 89 -9.85 -0.10 -3.76
CA GLN A 89 -9.09 -0.13 -5.02
C GLN A 89 -9.59 0.90 -6.05
N LYS A 90 -10.92 1.01 -6.20
CA LYS A 90 -11.52 1.96 -7.15
C LYS A 90 -11.19 3.40 -6.78
N ASP A 91 -11.26 3.75 -5.49
CA ASP A 91 -10.96 5.09 -5.00
C ASP A 91 -9.49 5.47 -5.26
N ILE A 92 -8.57 4.51 -5.12
CA ILE A 92 -7.15 4.70 -5.45
C ILE A 92 -6.97 5.02 -6.92
N ILE A 93 -7.60 4.21 -7.79
CA ILE A 93 -7.49 4.37 -9.25
C ILE A 93 -8.08 5.71 -9.67
N ASP A 94 -9.25 6.08 -9.15
CA ASP A 94 -9.91 7.36 -9.44
C ASP A 94 -9.04 8.54 -8.99
N GLU A 95 -8.37 8.43 -7.84
CA GLU A 95 -7.43 9.44 -7.36
C GLU A 95 -6.18 9.56 -8.25
N ILE A 96 -5.59 8.44 -8.67
CA ILE A 96 -4.45 8.42 -9.60
C ILE A 96 -4.83 9.13 -10.91
N GLN A 97 -5.97 8.76 -11.49
CA GLN A 97 -6.45 9.36 -12.74
C GLN A 97 -6.71 10.86 -12.60
N ARG A 98 -7.28 11.29 -11.46
CA ARG A 98 -7.48 12.71 -11.17
C ARG A 98 -6.15 13.47 -11.09
N ARG A 99 -5.16 12.95 -10.35
CA ARG A 99 -3.81 13.54 -10.26
C ARG A 99 -3.14 13.65 -11.63
N HIS A 100 -3.34 12.67 -12.51
CA HIS A 100 -2.83 12.72 -13.89
C HIS A 100 -3.50 13.81 -14.74
N ARG A 101 -4.84 13.92 -14.67
CA ARG A 101 -5.57 15.00 -15.38
C ARG A 101 -5.11 16.38 -14.93
N GLU A 102 -5.04 16.61 -13.62
CA GLU A 102 -4.61 17.90 -13.05
C GLU A 102 -3.16 18.29 -13.42
N LYS A 103 -2.26 17.32 -13.56
CA LYS A 103 -0.90 17.56 -14.06
C LYS A 103 -0.86 17.85 -15.56
N GLY A 104 -1.73 17.23 -16.35
CA GLY A 104 -1.85 17.48 -17.79
C GLY A 104 -2.41 18.87 -18.11
N THR A 105 -3.36 19.37 -17.32
CA THR A 105 -4.00 20.69 -17.56
C THR A 105 -3.13 21.89 -17.15
N ARG A 106 -2.01 21.68 -16.43
CA ARG A 106 -1.12 22.77 -15.99
C ARG A 106 -0.06 23.19 -17.02
N TYR A 107 0.00 22.51 -18.16
CA TYR A 107 0.87 22.83 -19.28
C TYR A 107 0.03 23.14 -20.53
N GLU A 108 -0.70 24.26 -20.50
CA GLU A 108 -1.25 24.94 -21.67
C GLU A 108 -0.96 26.44 -21.57
#